data_AF-A0AAN6PB86-F1
#
_entry.id   AF-A0AAN6PB86-F1
#
_cell.length_a   1.000
_cell.length_b   1.000
_cell.length_c   1.000
_cell.angle_alpha   90.00
_cell.angle_beta   90.00
_cell.angle_gamma   90.00
#
_symmetry.space_group_name_H-M   'P 1'
#
loop_
_entity.id
_entity.type
_entity.pdbx_description
1 polymer ?
#
loop_
_entity_poly.entity_id
_entity_poly.type
_entity_poly.pdbx_seq_one_letter_code
_entity_poly.pdbx_strand_id
1 'polypeptide(L)'
;MTTPQRLETVRRVQTAMATAYTGLGAWCLLHPYSVIALGFTPKYVAMANVTTHLFTRCFGAQAMTCGLVLGTSEMTAFSFTAFGLAMIPYIGWNYWFGVGPARGMVTSLMWLDFVGNVFFMGGSLWCAKVLREEEGLLKE
;
A
#
# COMPACT_ATOMS: atom_id res chain seq x y z
N MET A 1 -26.26 6.32 4.69
CA MET A 1 -25.34 7.43 5.00
C MET A 1 -25.77 8.63 4.18
N THR A 2 -25.71 9.83 4.74
CA THR A 2 -25.90 11.08 3.98
C THR A 2 -24.65 11.41 3.15
N THR A 3 -24.77 12.22 2.09
CA THR A 3 -23.62 12.69 1.28
C THR A 3 -22.44 13.20 2.14
N PRO A 4 -22.64 14.07 3.15
CA PRO A 4 -21.55 14.51 4.02
C PRO A 4 -20.84 13.37 4.77
N GLN A 5 -21.59 12.36 5.24
CA GLN A 5 -21.03 11.20 5.93
C GLN A 5 -20.18 10.33 4.98
N ARG A 6 -20.61 10.19 3.72
CA ARG A 6 -19.88 9.42 2.71
C ARG A 6 -18.55 10.08 2.37
N LEU A 7 -18.55 11.40 2.12
CA LEU A 7 -17.34 12.16 1.83
C LEU A 7 -16.35 12.17 3.00
N GLU A 8 -16.85 12.29 4.23
CA GLU A 8 -16.03 12.16 5.43
C GLU A 8 -15.41 10.75 5.54
N THR A 9 -16.16 9.71 5.18
CA THR A 9 -15.63 8.34 5.16
C THR A 9 -14.53 8.18 4.10
N VAL A 10 -14.68 8.77 2.91
CA VAL A 10 -13.62 8.80 1.87
C VAL A 10 -12.34 9.41 2.41
N ARG A 11 -12.43 10.55 3.10
CA ARG A 11 -11.26 11.21 3.72
C ARG A 11 -10.60 10.32 4.77
N ARG A 12 -11.38 9.64 5.62
CA ARG A 12 -10.83 8.71 6.62
C ARG A 12 -10.10 7.54 5.98
N VAL A 13 -10.64 6.99 4.89
CA VAL A 13 -9.99 5.92 4.13
C VAL A 13 -8.69 6.42 3.51
N GLN A 14 -8.68 7.60 2.88
CA GLN A 14 -7.47 8.24 2.35
C GLN A 14 -6.41 8.43 3.43
N THR A 15 -6.79 9.01 4.57
CA THR A 15 -5.87 9.22 5.71
C THR A 15 -5.33 7.90 6.23
N ALA A 16 -6.16 6.87 6.39
CA ALA A 16 -5.70 5.56 6.85
C ALA A 16 -4.67 4.95 5.90
N MET A 17 -4.92 4.99 4.58
CA MET A 17 -3.95 4.52 3.57
C MET A 17 -2.66 5.35 3.59
N ALA A 18 -2.77 6.68 3.69
CA ALA A 18 -1.62 7.58 3.77
C ALA A 18 -0.76 7.31 5.00
N THR A 19 -1.38 7.13 6.17
CA THR A 19 -0.69 6.77 7.41
C THR A 19 -0.02 5.40 7.30
N ALA A 20 -0.69 4.41 6.71
CA ALA A 20 -0.12 3.08 6.55
C ALA A 20 1.11 3.10 5.63
N TYR A 21 1.01 3.71 4.44
CA TYR A 21 2.15 3.85 3.52
C TYR A 21 3.31 4.62 4.14
N THR A 22 3.02 5.75 4.78
CA THR A 22 4.06 6.59 5.39
C THR A 22 4.72 5.87 6.56
N GLY A 23 3.95 5.25 7.44
CA GLY A 23 4.46 4.57 8.63
C GLY A 23 5.28 3.31 8.30
N LEU A 24 4.74 2.44 7.43
CA LEU A 24 5.45 1.23 7.01
C LEU A 24 6.65 1.56 6.12
N GLY A 25 6.54 2.59 5.27
CA GLY A 25 7.66 3.11 4.50
C GLY A 25 8.77 3.66 5.40
N ALA A 26 8.41 4.42 6.44
CA ALA A 26 9.36 4.93 7.43
C ALA A 26 10.06 3.80 8.19
N TRP A 27 9.34 2.73 8.53
CA TRP A 27 9.95 1.53 9.11
C TRP A 27 11.00 0.95 8.15
N CYS A 28 10.65 0.70 6.89
CA CYS A 28 11.60 0.17 5.89
C CYS A 28 12.84 1.08 5.70
N LEU A 29 12.64 2.40 5.75
CA LEU A 29 13.71 3.39 5.58
C LEU A 29 14.65 3.48 6.79
N LEU A 30 14.08 3.54 8.00
CA LEU A 30 14.83 3.83 9.22
C LEU A 30 15.35 2.56 9.90
N HIS A 31 14.60 1.46 9.79
CA HIS A 31 14.88 0.18 10.45
C HIS A 31 14.84 -1.01 9.48
N PRO A 32 15.67 -1.01 8.41
CA PRO A 32 15.63 -2.07 7.40
C PRO A 32 15.97 -3.46 7.95
N TYR A 33 16.81 -3.55 8.98
CA TYR A 33 17.20 -4.83 9.57
C TYR A 33 16.01 -5.59 10.16
N SER A 34 15.14 -4.90 10.91
CA SER A 34 13.96 -5.55 11.49
C SER A 34 12.95 -5.95 10.41
N VAL A 35 12.80 -5.15 9.35
CA VAL A 35 11.97 -5.52 8.19
C VAL A 35 12.50 -6.78 7.52
N ILE A 36 13.81 -6.86 7.28
CA ILE A 36 14.42 -8.04 6.66
C ILE A 36 14.27 -9.27 7.56
N ALA A 37 14.54 -9.13 8.86
CA ALA A 37 14.45 -10.22 9.82
C ALA A 37 13.03 -10.78 9.96
N LEU A 38 12.01 -9.93 9.85
CA LEU A 38 10.59 -10.33 9.91
C LEU A 38 10.06 -10.82 8.55
N GLY A 39 10.53 -10.23 7.46
CA GLY A 39 10.01 -10.47 6.11
C GLY A 39 10.58 -11.71 5.45
N PHE A 40 11.85 -12.06 5.70
CA PHE A 40 12.54 -13.18 5.05
C PHE A 40 12.73 -14.38 5.97
N THR A 41 12.80 -15.58 5.39
CA THR A 41 13.14 -16.78 6.17
C THR A 41 14.62 -16.75 6.58
N PRO A 42 15.02 -17.49 7.65
CA PRO A 42 16.38 -17.41 8.19
C PRO A 42 17.49 -17.64 7.16
N LYS A 43 17.24 -18.52 6.18
CA LYS A 43 18.16 -18.78 5.05
C LYS A 43 18.49 -17.50 4.28
N TYR A 44 17.49 -16.70 3.96
CA TYR A 44 17.67 -15.48 3.16
C TYR A 44 18.09 -14.28 4.01
N VAL A 45 17.71 -14.24 5.29
CA VAL A 45 18.25 -13.26 6.25
C VAL A 45 19.77 -13.40 6.38
N ALA A 46 20.29 -14.63 6.46
CA ALA A 46 21.73 -14.88 6.54
C ALA A 46 22.51 -14.44 5.27
N MET A 47 21.82 -14.28 4.14
CA MET A 47 22.40 -13.80 2.88
C MET A 47 22.31 -12.27 2.71
N ALA A 48 21.58 -11.58 3.61
CA ALA A 48 21.39 -10.14 3.52
C ALA A 48 22.72 -9.41 3.71
N ASN A 49 22.95 -8.40 2.87
CA ASN A 49 24.16 -7.59 2.90
C ASN A 49 23.81 -6.09 2.79
N VAL A 50 24.84 -5.25 2.68
CA VAL A 50 24.68 -3.79 2.57
C VAL A 50 23.78 -3.39 1.40
N THR A 51 23.80 -4.14 0.29
CA THR A 51 22.95 -3.90 -0.88
C THR A 51 21.48 -4.24 -0.57
N THR A 52 21.21 -5.35 0.12
CA THR A 52 19.85 -5.70 0.58
C THR A 52 19.29 -4.61 1.50
N HIS A 53 20.12 -4.07 2.40
CA HIS A 53 19.74 -2.98 3.29
C HIS A 53 19.45 -1.70 2.50
N LEU A 54 20.29 -1.34 1.54
CA LEU A 54 20.10 -0.19 0.67
C LEU A 54 18.76 -0.28 -0.08
N PHE A 55 18.47 -1.41 -0.72
CA PHE A 55 17.21 -1.57 -1.47
C PHE A 55 15.97 -1.56 -0.58
N THR A 56 16.05 -2.12 0.64
CA THR A 56 14.96 -2.03 1.61
C THR A 56 14.68 -0.58 2.00
N ARG A 57 15.75 0.22 2.17
CA ARG A 57 15.62 1.66 2.44
C ARG A 57 15.03 2.42 1.26
N CYS A 58 15.46 2.13 0.04
CA CYS A 58 14.91 2.75 -1.18
C CYS A 58 13.42 2.44 -1.34
N PHE A 59 13.01 1.19 -1.09
CA PHE A 59 11.61 0.79 -1.08
C PHE A 59 10.83 1.58 -0.02
N GLY A 60 11.37 1.71 1.19
CA GLY A 60 10.79 2.51 2.25
C GLY A 60 10.60 3.97 1.89
N ALA A 61 11.61 4.60 1.28
CA ALA A 61 11.53 5.99 0.82
C ALA A 61 10.42 6.19 -0.22
N GLN A 62 10.30 5.29 -1.20
CA GLN A 62 9.24 5.34 -2.20
C GLN A 62 7.84 5.19 -1.57
N ALA A 63 7.68 4.25 -0.63
CA ALA A 63 6.43 4.07 0.10
C ALA A 63 6.06 5.30 0.93
N MET A 64 7.04 5.95 1.57
CA MET A 64 6.82 7.23 2.27
C MET A 64 6.38 8.33 1.31
N THR A 65 7.03 8.48 0.17
CA THR A 65 6.62 9.46 -0.84
C THR A 65 5.18 9.22 -1.29
N CYS A 66 4.82 7.97 -1.57
CA CYS A 66 3.46 7.58 -1.92
C CYS A 66 2.45 7.96 -0.82
N GLY A 67 2.75 7.64 0.44
CA GLY A 67 1.88 7.93 1.58
C GLY A 67 1.72 9.43 1.83
N LEU A 68 2.81 10.21 1.76
CA LEU A 68 2.78 11.65 1.95
C LEU A 68 1.99 12.35 0.84
N VAL A 69 2.23 11.98 -0.43
CA VAL A 69 1.47 12.53 -1.56
C VAL A 69 -0.01 12.16 -1.43
N LEU A 70 -0.32 10.90 -1.10
CA LEU A 70 -1.71 10.47 -0.90
C LEU A 70 -2.38 11.25 0.24
N GLY A 71 -1.67 11.53 1.34
CA GLY A 71 -2.22 12.22 2.51
C GLY A 71 -2.43 13.72 2.30
N THR A 72 -1.71 14.35 1.38
CA THR A 72 -1.78 15.81 1.14
C THR A 72 -2.49 16.20 -0.15
N SER A 73 -2.70 15.25 -1.07
CA SER A 73 -3.34 15.53 -2.36
C SER A 73 -4.86 15.57 -2.27
N GLU A 74 -5.47 16.43 -3.07
CA GLU A 74 -6.90 16.37 -3.36
C GLU A 74 -7.17 15.21 -4.33
N MET A 75 -7.66 14.10 -3.80
CA MET A 75 -7.89 12.89 -4.59
C MET A 75 -9.24 12.94 -5.31
N THR A 76 -9.18 12.98 -6.65
CA THR A 76 -10.37 12.84 -7.51
C THR A 76 -10.79 11.37 -7.66
N ALA A 77 -11.98 11.13 -8.21
CA ALA A 77 -12.40 9.77 -8.58
C ALA A 77 -11.42 9.09 -9.53
N PHE A 78 -10.83 9.84 -10.48
CA PHE A 78 -9.80 9.32 -11.36
C PHE A 78 -8.53 8.97 -10.59
N SER A 79 -8.06 9.86 -9.72
CA SER A 79 -6.85 9.64 -8.90
C SER A 79 -6.99 8.36 -8.06
N PHE A 80 -8.13 8.15 -7.40
CA PHE A 80 -8.40 6.93 -6.63
C PHE A 80 -8.49 5.67 -7.52
N THR A 81 -9.07 5.79 -8.72
CA THR A 81 -9.09 4.66 -9.67
C THR A 81 -7.67 4.28 -10.08
N ALA A 82 -6.86 5.26 -10.47
CA ALA A 82 -5.47 5.04 -10.86
C ALA A 82 -4.65 4.45 -9.70
N PHE A 83 -4.82 4.96 -8.48
CA PHE A 83 -4.17 4.43 -7.29
C PHE A 83 -4.57 2.98 -7.01
N GLY A 84 -5.86 2.65 -7.11
CA GLY A 84 -6.34 1.28 -6.93
C GLY A 84 -5.75 0.32 -7.95
N LEU A 85 -5.69 0.73 -9.23
CA LEU A 85 -5.07 -0.08 -10.29
C LEU A 85 -3.55 -0.22 -10.12
N ALA A 86 -2.89 0.77 -9.53
CA ALA A 86 -1.47 0.70 -9.22
C ALA A 86 -1.13 -0.39 -8.19
N MET A 87 -2.12 -0.99 -7.52
CA MET A 87 -1.91 -2.13 -6.62
C MET A 87 -1.70 -3.47 -7.35
N ILE A 88 -2.05 -3.55 -8.64
CA ILE A 88 -1.96 -4.81 -9.42
C ILE A 88 -0.55 -5.41 -9.42
N PRO A 89 0.54 -4.65 -9.66
CA PRO A 89 1.89 -5.20 -9.58
C PRO A 89 2.25 -5.75 -8.20
N TYR A 90 1.76 -5.14 -7.12
CA TYR A 90 2.00 -5.60 -5.75
C TYR A 90 1.26 -6.90 -5.45
N ILE A 91 0.03 -7.04 -5.93
CA ILE A 91 -0.70 -8.33 -5.88
C ILE A 91 0.03 -9.41 -6.69
N GLY A 92 0.59 -9.04 -7.86
CA GLY A 92 1.45 -9.92 -8.64
C GLY A 92 2.71 -10.36 -7.87
N TRP A 93 3.34 -9.44 -7.14
CA TRP A 93 4.44 -9.73 -6.22
C TRP A 93 4.02 -10.71 -5.11
N ASN A 94 2.84 -10.52 -4.52
CA ASN A 94 2.30 -11.44 -3.51
C ASN A 94 2.10 -12.85 -4.04
N TYR A 95 1.57 -12.98 -5.25
CA TYR A 95 1.46 -14.28 -5.92
C TYR A 95 2.84 -14.91 -6.14
N TRP A 96 3.79 -14.12 -6.65
CA TRP A 96 5.15 -14.57 -6.97
C TRP A 96 5.90 -15.14 -5.75
N PHE A 97 5.78 -14.51 -4.58
CA PHE A 97 6.40 -15.02 -3.35
C PHE A 97 5.55 -16.06 -2.61
N GLY A 98 4.23 -16.04 -2.77
CA GLY A 98 3.33 -16.90 -2.00
C GLY A 98 3.24 -18.32 -2.57
N VAL A 99 3.08 -18.42 -3.89
CA VAL A 99 2.92 -19.69 -4.61
C VAL A 99 3.80 -19.82 -5.85
N GLY A 100 4.44 -18.73 -6.27
CA GLY A 100 5.33 -18.68 -7.43
C GLY A 100 6.79 -19.09 -7.15
N PRO A 101 7.72 -18.69 -8.03
CA PRO A 101 9.14 -19.07 -7.97
C PRO A 101 9.87 -18.69 -6.67
N ALA A 102 9.39 -17.69 -5.94
CA ALA A 102 9.98 -17.24 -4.69
C ALA A 102 9.34 -17.84 -3.43
N ARG A 103 8.56 -18.91 -3.60
CA ARG A 103 7.96 -19.63 -2.48
C ARG A 103 9.01 -20.06 -1.47
N GLY A 104 8.79 -19.71 -0.20
CA GLY A 104 9.69 -20.01 0.92
C GLY A 104 10.82 -19.00 1.12
N MET A 105 10.90 -17.95 0.30
CA MET A 105 11.83 -16.83 0.53
C MET A 105 11.39 -15.94 1.68
N VAL A 106 10.08 -15.68 1.76
CA VAL A 106 9.48 -14.82 2.77
C VAL A 106 8.77 -15.60 3.87
N THR A 107 8.61 -14.98 5.03
CA THR A 107 7.83 -15.55 6.14
C THR A 107 6.33 -15.47 5.85
N SER A 108 5.53 -16.22 6.60
CA SER A 108 4.07 -16.13 6.52
C SER A 108 3.53 -14.75 6.92
N LEU A 109 4.30 -13.94 7.65
CA LEU A 109 3.92 -12.57 8.01
C LEU A 109 3.74 -11.69 6.76
N MET A 110 4.47 -11.98 5.68
CA MET A 110 4.34 -11.23 4.43
C MET A 110 2.96 -11.40 3.75
N TRP A 111 2.11 -12.32 4.19
CA TRP A 111 0.70 -12.32 3.75
C TRP A 111 -0.08 -11.08 4.22
N LEU A 112 0.38 -10.37 5.25
CA LEU A 112 -0.17 -9.07 5.62
C LEU A 112 -0.01 -8.03 4.51
N ASP A 113 1.07 -8.12 3.72
CA ASP A 113 1.28 -7.26 2.54
C ASP A 113 0.16 -7.48 1.51
N PHE A 114 -0.18 -8.74 1.23
CA PHE A 114 -1.29 -9.08 0.34
C PHE A 114 -2.63 -8.53 0.83
N VAL A 115 -2.93 -8.72 2.12
CA VAL A 115 -4.15 -8.17 2.72
C VAL A 115 -4.18 -6.64 2.60
N GLY A 116 -3.05 -5.98 2.85
CA GLY A 116 -2.90 -4.53 2.68
C GLY A 116 -3.16 -4.07 1.25
N ASN A 117 -2.53 -4.72 0.27
CA ASN A 117 -2.68 -4.37 -1.15
C ASN A 117 -4.13 -4.54 -1.64
N VAL A 118 -4.81 -5.62 -1.23
CA VAL A 118 -6.23 -5.83 -1.53
C VAL A 118 -7.10 -4.75 -0.88
N PHE A 119 -6.83 -4.40 0.38
CA PHE A 119 -7.55 -3.34 1.07
C PHE A 119 -7.34 -1.98 0.40
N PHE A 120 -6.12 -1.65 -0.02
CA PHE A 120 -5.82 -0.39 -0.70
C PHE A 120 -6.46 -0.33 -2.09
N MET A 121 -6.45 -1.44 -2.83
CA MET A 121 -7.14 -1.53 -4.12
C MET A 121 -8.64 -1.36 -3.94
N GLY A 122 -9.26 -2.17 -3.08
CA GLY A 122 -10.70 -2.15 -2.85
C GLY A 122 -11.19 -0.82 -2.25
N GLY A 123 -10.48 -0.31 -1.25
CA GLY A 123 -10.76 0.98 -0.61
C GLY A 123 -10.66 2.14 -1.59
N SER A 124 -9.62 2.16 -2.43
CA SER A 124 -9.46 3.20 -3.45
C SER A 124 -10.56 3.14 -4.51
N LEU A 125 -10.87 1.95 -5.04
CA LEU A 125 -11.94 1.78 -6.03
C LEU A 125 -13.32 2.14 -5.44
N TRP A 126 -13.54 1.84 -4.15
CA TRP A 126 -14.74 2.25 -3.45
C TRP A 126 -14.83 3.77 -3.29
N CYS A 127 -13.75 4.44 -2.87
CA CYS A 127 -13.69 5.90 -2.81
C CYS A 127 -13.98 6.54 -4.19
N ALA A 128 -13.39 5.99 -5.26
CA ALA A 128 -13.65 6.44 -6.62
C ALA A 128 -15.14 6.31 -7.01
N LYS A 129 -15.78 5.19 -6.65
CA LYS A 129 -17.21 4.97 -6.90
C LYS A 129 -18.06 6.02 -6.17
N VAL A 130 -17.80 6.25 -4.88
CA VAL A 130 -18.53 7.25 -4.08
C VAL A 130 -18.42 8.63 -4.72
N LEU A 131 -17.20 9.07 -5.06
CA LEU A 131 -17.00 10.39 -5.66
C LEU A 131 -17.72 10.56 -7.00
N ARG A 132 -17.75 9.53 -7.86
CA ARG A 132 -18.48 9.58 -9.14
C ARG A 132 -19.99 9.69 -8.96
N GLU A 133 -20.55 9.02 -7.97
CA GLU A 133 -21.98 9.11 -7.66
C GLU A 133 -22.34 10.53 -7.20
N GLU A 134 -21.51 11.14 -6.34
CA GLU A 134 -21.75 12.51 -5.89
C GLU A 134 -21.55 13.53 -7.04
N GLU A 135 -20.56 13.33 -7.92
CA GLU A 135 -20.39 14.15 -9.14
C GLU A 135 -21.58 14.03 -10.11
N GLY A 136 -22.23 12.87 -10.16
CA GLY A 136 -23.43 12.64 -10.96
C GLY A 136 -24.65 13.38 -10.40
N LEU A 137 -24.86 13.29 -9.09
CA LEU A 137 -25.96 13.98 -8.39
C LEU A 137 -25.90 15.50 -8.50
N LEU A 138 -24.70 16.08 -8.61
CA LEU A 138 -24.53 17.53 -8.79
C LEU A 138 -24.82 18.02 -10.22
N LYS A 139 -24.97 17.10 -11.18
CA LYS A 139 -25.25 17.41 -12.59
C LYS A 139 -26.72 17.24 -12.97
N GLU A 140 -27.55 16.70 -12.07
CA GLU A 140 -29.01 16.57 -12.18
C GLU A 140 -29.72 17.74 -11.51
#